data_AF-A0AAP9ZM48-F1
#
_entry.id   AF-A0AAP9ZM48-F1
#
_cell.length_a   1.000
_cell.length_b   1.000
_cell.length_c   1.000
_cell.angle_alpha   90.00
_cell.angle_beta   90.00
_cell.angle_gamma   90.00
#
_symmetry.space_group_name_H-M   'P 1'
#
loop_
_entity.id
_entity.type
_entity.pdbx_description
1 polymer ?
#
loop_
_entity_poly.entity_id
_entity_poly.type
_entity_poly.pdbx_seq_one_letter_code
_entity_poly.pdbx_strand_id
1 'polypeptide(L)'
;MRLAALRQRNWLILHDVDSLSDAATSHQLSQQRSQHGSQHQSQQQSQGQSHPLHPELFYQAYWRERNLIVGEAPGRGSSFFLKASDSEQWVLRPYRRGGLIAKLSEKRYLWLGEERTRAFHELRLNAELYDLGLPVPRPVACCVMRYGPTYEAALITVRIPGAQALASLLAAGEADEALLQRVGAMIKRFHQAGLDHVDLNARNILVDPHGEPWLIDLDRCRLRLPGKWQEHNVNRLARSLKKFHCHYALPAILKGYSR
;
A
#
# COMPACT_ATOMS: atom_id res chain seq x y z
N MET A 1 10.86 -8.81 -5.86
CA MET A 1 9.42 -8.99 -6.13
C MET A 1 9.21 -9.13 -7.64
N ARG A 2 8.18 -9.86 -8.10
CA ARG A 2 7.95 -10.08 -9.55
C ARG A 2 6.60 -9.49 -9.97
N LEU A 3 6.64 -8.32 -10.60
CA LEU A 3 5.44 -7.65 -11.09
C LEU A 3 5.07 -8.11 -12.50
N ALA A 4 3.79 -8.45 -12.71
CA ALA A 4 3.20 -8.73 -14.01
C ALA A 4 2.01 -7.79 -14.28
N ALA A 5 1.77 -7.50 -15.56
CA ALA A 5 0.70 -6.61 -15.99
C ALA A 5 -0.29 -7.34 -16.89
N LEU A 6 -1.56 -7.38 -16.47
CA LEU A 6 -2.69 -7.89 -17.24
C LEU A 6 -3.43 -6.71 -17.89
N ARG A 7 -3.63 -6.78 -19.21
CA ARG A 7 -4.19 -5.68 -20.01
C ARG A 7 -5.43 -6.15 -20.75
N GLN A 8 -6.49 -5.36 -20.64
CA GLN A 8 -7.71 -5.49 -21.44
C GLN A 8 -8.11 -4.13 -22.01
N ARG A 9 -9.09 -4.11 -22.91
CA ARG A 9 -9.48 -2.92 -23.67
C ARG A 9 -9.77 -1.69 -22.78
N ASN A 10 -10.39 -1.89 -21.62
CA ASN A 10 -10.84 -0.82 -20.73
C ASN A 10 -10.22 -0.88 -19.32
N TRP A 11 -9.30 -1.80 -19.03
CA TRP A 11 -8.67 -1.86 -17.72
C TRP A 11 -7.27 -2.49 -17.75
N LEU A 12 -6.48 -2.15 -16.74
CA LEU A 12 -5.12 -2.63 -16.56
C LEU A 12 -4.92 -3.01 -15.09
N ILE A 13 -4.29 -4.15 -14.85
CA ILE A 13 -3.91 -4.59 -13.51
C ILE A 13 -2.40 -4.83 -13.49
N LEU A 14 -1.71 -4.25 -12.52
CA LEU A 14 -0.32 -4.59 -12.20
C LEU A 14 -0.35 -5.33 -10.87
N HIS A 15 0.27 -6.50 -10.78
CA HIS A 15 0.22 -7.32 -9.57
C HIS A 15 1.53 -8.06 -9.33
N ASP A 16 1.72 -8.47 -8.09
CA ASP A 16 2.72 -9.46 -7.72
C ASP A 16 2.25 -10.85 -8.12
N VAL A 17 3.05 -11.57 -8.90
CA VAL A 17 2.71 -12.93 -9.36
C VAL A 17 2.69 -13.94 -8.22
N ASP A 18 3.41 -13.66 -7.13
CA ASP A 18 3.52 -14.54 -5.97
C ASP A 18 2.37 -14.29 -4.96
N SER A 19 1.70 -13.14 -5.03
CA SER A 19 0.58 -12.78 -4.13
C SER A 19 -0.80 -13.14 -4.67
N LEU A 20 -0.96 -13.12 -5.99
CA LEU A 20 -2.21 -13.40 -6.69
C LEU A 20 -1.90 -14.41 -7.78
N SER A 21 -2.21 -15.68 -7.54
CA SER A 21 -2.03 -16.72 -8.54
C SER A 21 -3.00 -16.51 -9.71
N ASP A 22 -2.47 -16.47 -10.93
CA ASP A 22 -3.27 -16.53 -12.15
C ASP A 22 -4.00 -17.87 -12.23
N ALA A 23 -5.27 -17.89 -11.80
CA ALA A 23 -6.14 -19.05 -11.98
C ALA A 23 -6.29 -19.42 -13.47
N ALA A 24 -6.03 -18.49 -14.39
CA ALA A 24 -6.04 -18.73 -15.84
C ALA A 24 -4.95 -19.71 -16.29
N THR A 25 -3.77 -19.69 -15.66
CA THR A 25 -2.64 -20.56 -16.05
C THR A 25 -2.79 -21.97 -15.48
N SER A 26 -3.51 -22.11 -14.37
CA SER A 26 -3.77 -23.42 -13.74
C SER A 26 -4.74 -24.29 -14.55
N HIS A 27 -5.66 -23.67 -15.30
CA HIS A 27 -6.58 -24.41 -16.17
C HIS A 27 -5.93 -24.97 -17.44
N GLN A 28 -4.84 -24.37 -17.95
CA GLN A 28 -4.09 -24.91 -19.08
C GLN A 28 -3.13 -26.05 -18.67
N LEU A 29 -2.57 -25.99 -17.46
CA LEU A 29 -1.68 -27.05 -16.94
C LEU A 29 -2.44 -28.29 -16.45
N SER A 30 -3.68 -28.16 -15.97
CA SER A 30 -4.47 -29.33 -15.54
C SER A 30 -5.08 -30.12 -16.70
N GLN A 31 -5.37 -29.47 -17.83
CA GLN A 31 -5.86 -30.15 -19.04
C GLN A 31 -4.80 -31.00 -19.74
N GLN A 32 -3.50 -30.70 -19.55
CA GLN A 32 -2.41 -31.54 -20.08
C GLN A 32 -2.03 -32.73 -19.18
N ARG A 33 -2.42 -32.73 -17.89
CA ARG A 33 -2.11 -33.83 -16.96
C ARG A 33 -3.23 -34.86 -16.80
N SER A 34 -4.34 -34.72 -17.52
CA SER A 34 -5.52 -35.60 -17.42
C SER A 34 -5.48 -36.79 -18.39
N GLN A 35 -4.32 -37.42 -18.55
CA GLN A 35 -4.18 -38.73 -19.19
C GLN A 35 -3.10 -39.54 -18.46
N HIS A 36 -3.32 -39.96 -17.22
CA HIS A 36 -2.88 -41.25 -16.66
C HIS A 36 -3.20 -41.36 -15.16
N GLY A 37 -3.90 -42.42 -14.77
CA GLY A 37 -3.69 -43.10 -13.48
C GLY A 37 -4.53 -42.64 -12.28
N SER A 38 -5.53 -43.45 -11.94
CA SER A 38 -6.37 -43.37 -10.75
C SER A 38 -5.65 -43.74 -9.44
N GLN A 39 -6.24 -43.24 -8.33
CA GLN A 39 -6.26 -43.74 -6.94
C GLN A 39 -5.47 -42.98 -5.86
N HIS A 40 -6.21 -42.74 -4.75
CA HIS A 40 -5.80 -42.41 -3.39
C HIS A 40 -5.08 -41.08 -3.11
N GLN A 41 -5.83 -40.10 -2.56
CA GLN A 41 -5.83 -39.76 -1.12
C GLN A 41 -6.65 -38.47 -0.92
N SER A 42 -7.68 -38.56 -0.08
CA SER A 42 -8.38 -37.43 0.50
C SER A 42 -7.46 -36.71 1.49
N GLN A 43 -6.50 -35.94 0.97
CA GLN A 43 -5.95 -34.80 1.70
C GLN A 43 -6.94 -33.66 1.53
N GLN A 44 -7.62 -33.30 2.62
CA GLN A 44 -8.16 -31.96 2.79
C GLN A 44 -6.97 -31.00 2.81
N GLN A 45 -6.50 -30.63 1.62
CA GLN A 45 -5.80 -29.37 1.45
C GLN A 45 -6.79 -28.30 1.88
N SER A 46 -6.43 -27.57 2.92
CA SER A 46 -6.94 -26.24 3.20
C SER A 46 -6.76 -25.40 1.94
N GLN A 47 -7.75 -25.43 1.05
CA GLN A 47 -7.80 -24.60 -0.14
C GLN A 47 -7.93 -23.17 0.36
N GLY A 48 -6.79 -22.48 0.51
CA GLY A 48 -6.77 -21.04 0.69
C GLY A 48 -7.65 -20.41 -0.38
N GLN A 49 -8.54 -19.50 0.03
CA GLN A 49 -9.44 -18.81 -0.90
C GLN A 49 -8.59 -18.14 -1.99
N SER A 50 -8.66 -18.66 -3.21
CA SER A 50 -7.97 -18.08 -4.36
C SER A 50 -8.87 -17.02 -4.97
N HIS A 51 -8.47 -15.75 -4.86
CA HIS A 51 -9.18 -14.64 -5.50
C HIS A 51 -8.69 -14.47 -6.95
N PRO A 52 -9.57 -14.64 -7.97
CA PRO A 52 -9.15 -14.49 -9.36
C PRO A 52 -8.75 -13.04 -9.67
N LEU A 53 -7.73 -12.88 -10.51
CA LEU A 53 -7.26 -11.57 -10.95
C LEU A 53 -8.27 -10.90 -11.90
N HIS A 54 -9.18 -10.13 -11.33
CA HIS A 54 -10.26 -9.44 -12.04
C HIS A 54 -10.49 -8.04 -11.44
N PRO A 55 -10.94 -7.03 -12.22
CA PRO A 55 -11.16 -5.68 -11.69
C PRO A 55 -12.09 -5.60 -10.48
N GLU A 56 -13.04 -6.53 -10.34
CA GLU A 56 -13.94 -6.60 -9.18
C GLU A 56 -13.20 -6.71 -7.84
N LEU A 57 -12.00 -7.30 -7.82
CA LEU A 57 -11.12 -7.38 -6.64
C LEU A 57 -10.84 -5.99 -6.03
N PHE A 58 -10.89 -4.94 -6.84
CA PHE A 58 -10.58 -3.57 -6.46
C PHE A 58 -11.81 -2.77 -6.03
N TYR A 59 -12.98 -3.40 -5.98
CA TYR A 59 -14.22 -2.80 -5.51
C TYR A 59 -14.63 -3.37 -4.15
N GLN A 60 -15.08 -2.49 -3.26
CA GLN A 60 -15.58 -2.89 -1.94
C GLN A 60 -16.72 -3.92 -2.02
N ALA A 61 -17.59 -3.82 -3.03
CA ALA A 61 -18.74 -4.71 -3.20
C ALA A 61 -18.34 -6.18 -3.25
N TYR A 62 -17.29 -6.51 -4.01
CA TYR A 62 -16.77 -7.88 -4.15
C TYR A 62 -16.47 -8.54 -2.80
N TRP A 63 -15.80 -7.79 -1.91
CA TRP A 63 -15.41 -8.25 -0.58
C TRP A 63 -16.57 -8.27 0.41
N ARG A 64 -17.48 -7.28 0.31
CA ARG A 64 -18.65 -7.18 1.18
C ARG A 64 -19.61 -8.34 0.95
N GLU A 65 -19.92 -8.68 -0.30
CA GLU A 65 -20.81 -9.79 -0.66
C GLU A 65 -20.29 -11.15 -0.16
N ARG A 66 -18.97 -11.27 0.04
CA ARG A 66 -18.31 -12.47 0.55
C ARG A 66 -18.08 -12.46 2.06
N ASN A 67 -18.51 -11.41 2.77
CA ASN A 67 -18.23 -11.19 4.19
C ASN A 67 -16.73 -11.20 4.55
N LEU A 68 -15.89 -10.66 3.66
CA LEU A 68 -14.44 -10.64 3.80
C LEU A 68 -13.87 -9.26 4.18
N ILE A 69 -14.73 -8.28 4.48
CA ILE A 69 -14.30 -7.01 5.06
C ILE A 69 -14.22 -7.17 6.58
N VAL A 70 -13.02 -7.00 7.15
CA VAL A 70 -12.74 -7.17 8.59
C VAL A 70 -12.56 -5.85 9.33
N GLY A 71 -12.64 -4.72 8.62
CA GLY A 71 -12.59 -3.39 9.21
C GLY A 71 -12.30 -2.30 8.20
N GLU A 72 -12.16 -1.08 8.69
CA GLU A 72 -11.85 0.10 7.89
C GLU A 72 -10.71 0.88 8.55
N ALA A 73 -9.84 1.49 7.73
CA ALA A 73 -8.78 2.33 8.26
C ALA A 73 -9.33 3.70 8.71
N PRO A 74 -8.89 4.23 9.86
CA PRO A 74 -9.34 5.53 10.36
C PRO A 74 -8.81 6.68 9.48
N GLY A 75 -9.69 7.57 8.98
CA GLY A 75 -9.28 8.77 8.22
C GLY A 75 -10.26 9.26 7.15
N ARG A 76 -9.81 10.20 6.30
CA ARG A 76 -10.60 10.79 5.20
C ARG A 76 -10.63 9.87 3.97
N GLY A 77 -11.26 8.71 4.10
CA GLY A 77 -11.84 7.98 2.97
C GLY A 77 -11.27 6.59 2.67
N SER A 78 -12.02 5.57 3.11
CA SER A 78 -12.30 4.30 2.41
C SER A 78 -11.15 3.33 2.13
N SER A 79 -10.17 3.20 3.01
CA SER A 79 -9.34 1.99 2.98
C SER A 79 -10.04 0.87 3.74
N PHE A 80 -10.20 -0.29 3.12
CA PHE A 80 -10.86 -1.46 3.70
C PHE A 80 -9.82 -2.50 4.10
N PHE A 81 -9.97 -3.07 5.29
CA PHE A 81 -9.20 -4.24 5.70
C PHE A 81 -9.94 -5.49 5.20
N LEU A 82 -9.21 -6.31 4.46
CA LEU A 82 -9.75 -7.45 3.73
C LEU A 82 -9.13 -8.73 4.27
N LYS A 83 -9.95 -9.75 4.52
CA LYS A 83 -9.45 -11.11 4.80
C LYS A 83 -9.13 -11.77 3.46
N ALA A 84 -7.85 -11.79 3.09
CA ALA A 84 -7.38 -12.41 1.84
C ALA A 84 -7.16 -13.92 2.01
N SER A 85 -6.73 -14.35 3.20
CA SER A 85 -6.68 -15.75 3.60
C SER A 85 -6.89 -15.86 5.12
N ASP A 86 -6.79 -17.06 5.69
CA ASP A 86 -6.87 -17.24 7.14
C ASP A 86 -5.68 -16.62 7.89
N SER A 87 -4.53 -16.47 7.24
CA SER A 87 -3.30 -15.94 7.83
C SER A 87 -2.93 -14.54 7.31
N GLU A 88 -3.60 -14.03 6.28
CA GLU A 88 -3.22 -12.77 5.65
C GLU A 88 -4.41 -11.83 5.46
N GLN A 89 -4.16 -10.55 5.77
CA GLN A 89 -5.10 -9.46 5.51
C GLN A 89 -4.48 -8.43 4.58
N TRP A 90 -5.31 -7.84 3.72
CA TRP A 90 -4.91 -6.76 2.82
C TRP A 90 -5.59 -5.45 3.17
N VAL A 91 -5.06 -4.37 2.61
CA VAL A 91 -5.65 -3.04 2.62
C VAL A 91 -6.01 -2.68 1.20
N LEU A 92 -7.30 -2.55 0.90
CA LEU A 92 -7.79 -1.99 -0.36
C LEU A 92 -7.96 -0.49 -0.21
N ARG A 93 -7.25 0.28 -1.02
CA ARG A 93 -7.32 1.75 -1.06
C ARG A 93 -7.73 2.23 -2.46
N PRO A 94 -8.98 2.64 -2.65
CA PRO A 94 -9.41 3.35 -3.86
C PRO A 94 -8.75 4.73 -3.93
N TYR A 95 -8.23 5.11 -5.10
CA TYR A 95 -7.75 6.47 -5.30
C TYR A 95 -8.95 7.42 -5.35
N ARG A 96 -8.87 8.48 -4.54
CA ARG A 96 -9.83 9.57 -4.53
C ARG A 96 -9.11 10.90 -4.74
N ARG A 97 -9.75 11.81 -5.46
CA ARG A 97 -9.29 13.19 -5.59
C ARG A 97 -9.69 13.98 -4.34
N GLY A 98 -8.73 14.69 -3.76
CA GLY A 98 -8.97 15.70 -2.73
C GLY A 98 -8.92 17.13 -3.31
N GLY A 99 -9.26 18.12 -2.47
CA GLY A 99 -9.18 19.55 -2.82
C GLY A 99 -10.31 20.03 -3.75
N LEU A 100 -10.19 21.26 -4.27
CA LEU A 100 -11.24 21.90 -5.10
C LEU A 100 -11.59 21.10 -6.37
N ILE A 101 -10.66 20.30 -6.89
CA ILE A 101 -10.87 19.42 -8.05
C ILE A 101 -11.84 18.26 -7.74
N ALA A 102 -11.96 17.85 -6.47
CA ALA A 102 -12.95 16.86 -6.05
C ALA A 102 -14.40 17.32 -6.33
N LYS A 103 -14.65 18.64 -6.34
CA LYS A 103 -15.97 19.21 -6.69
C LYS A 103 -16.36 19.02 -8.16
N LEU A 104 -15.39 18.74 -9.04
CA LEU A 104 -15.61 18.48 -10.47
C LEU A 104 -15.60 16.98 -10.79
N SER A 105 -14.74 16.20 -10.11
CA SER A 105 -14.78 14.74 -10.13
C SER A 105 -13.97 14.17 -8.97
N GLU A 106 -14.62 13.37 -8.13
CA GLU A 106 -13.99 12.75 -6.96
C GLU A 106 -13.10 11.53 -7.31
N LYS A 107 -13.29 10.93 -8.49
CA LYS A 107 -12.70 9.61 -8.82
C LYS A 107 -11.83 9.57 -10.08
N ARG A 108 -12.01 10.49 -11.03
CA ARG A 108 -11.49 10.33 -12.39
C ARG A 108 -10.23 11.16 -12.67
N TYR A 109 -9.13 10.53 -13.04
CA TYR A 109 -7.87 11.16 -13.45
C TYR A 109 -7.73 11.23 -14.97
N LEU A 110 -6.94 12.16 -15.52
CA LEU A 110 -6.67 12.20 -16.96
C LEU A 110 -5.74 11.05 -17.36
N TRP A 111 -6.11 10.34 -18.43
CA TRP A 111 -5.30 9.27 -18.98
C TRP A 111 -4.19 9.85 -19.86
N LEU A 112 -2.93 9.68 -19.43
CA LEU A 112 -1.73 10.11 -20.15
C LEU A 112 -0.82 8.93 -20.53
N GLY A 113 -1.35 7.71 -20.44
CA GLY A 113 -0.60 6.45 -20.59
C GLY A 113 -0.53 5.66 -19.29
N GLU A 114 -0.35 4.34 -19.43
CA GLU A 114 -0.33 3.34 -18.35
C GLU A 114 0.70 3.66 -17.27
N GLU A 115 1.96 3.83 -17.68
CA GLU A 115 3.08 4.12 -16.77
C GLU A 115 3.00 5.51 -16.12
N ARG A 116 2.07 6.36 -16.57
CA ARG A 116 1.81 7.69 -15.96
C ARG A 116 0.62 7.68 -15.01
N THR A 117 -0.02 6.53 -14.81
CA THR A 117 -1.10 6.42 -13.82
C THR A 117 -0.51 6.38 -12.42
N ARG A 118 -1.21 7.00 -11.47
CA ARG A 118 -0.75 7.07 -10.07
C ARG A 118 -0.57 5.69 -9.47
N ALA A 119 -1.51 4.79 -9.74
CA ALA A 119 -1.52 3.43 -9.21
C ALA A 119 -0.34 2.60 -9.72
N PHE A 120 0.01 2.67 -11.01
CA PHE A 120 1.17 1.94 -11.54
C PHE A 120 2.47 2.50 -10.97
N HIS A 121 2.62 3.82 -11.01
CA HIS A 121 3.80 4.48 -10.46
C HIS A 121 4.01 4.15 -8.98
N GLU A 122 2.93 4.22 -8.18
CA GLU A 122 2.99 3.92 -6.75
C GLU A 122 3.28 2.44 -6.47
N LEU A 123 2.63 1.50 -7.16
CA LEU A 123 2.87 0.08 -6.93
C LEU A 123 4.32 -0.31 -7.29
N ARG A 124 4.85 0.21 -8.41
CA ARG A 124 6.25 -0.01 -8.81
C ARG A 124 7.23 0.58 -7.79
N LEU A 125 7.01 1.82 -7.36
CA LEU A 125 7.83 2.46 -6.33
C LEU A 125 7.78 1.68 -5.02
N ASN A 126 6.59 1.22 -4.60
CA ASN A 126 6.44 0.41 -3.40
C ASN A 126 7.23 -0.92 -3.53
N ALA A 127 7.12 -1.60 -4.67
CA ALA A 127 7.86 -2.83 -4.93
C ALA A 127 9.39 -2.62 -4.89
N GLU A 128 9.88 -1.53 -5.47
CA GLU A 128 11.31 -1.19 -5.44
C GLU A 128 11.80 -0.93 -4.01
N LEU A 129 11.05 -0.16 -3.22
CA LEU A 129 11.39 0.11 -1.82
C LEU A 129 11.31 -1.15 -0.95
N TYR A 130 10.33 -2.03 -1.22
CA TYR A 130 10.18 -3.31 -0.55
C TYR A 130 11.37 -4.24 -0.84
N ASP A 131 11.80 -4.33 -2.10
CA ASP A 131 12.98 -5.11 -2.50
C ASP A 131 14.29 -4.57 -1.92
N LEU A 132 14.37 -3.27 -1.61
CA LEU A 132 15.46 -2.65 -0.86
C LEU A 132 15.40 -2.92 0.65
N GLY A 133 14.41 -3.68 1.15
CA GLY A 133 14.24 -3.98 2.57
C GLY A 133 13.83 -2.77 3.41
N LEU A 134 13.24 -1.75 2.79
CA LEU A 134 12.69 -0.59 3.51
C LEU A 134 11.31 -0.95 4.09
N PRO A 135 10.93 -0.36 5.24
CA PRO A 135 9.70 -0.72 5.93
C PRO A 135 8.49 -0.06 5.26
N VAL A 136 8.08 -0.62 4.12
CA VAL A 136 6.84 -0.31 3.39
C VAL A 136 5.94 -1.55 3.40
N PRO A 137 4.61 -1.40 3.36
CA PRO A 137 3.73 -2.56 3.29
C PRO A 137 3.94 -3.29 1.96
N ARG A 138 4.07 -4.63 2.03
CA ARG A 138 4.26 -5.48 0.85
C ARG A 138 3.18 -5.16 -0.20
N PRO A 139 3.54 -4.79 -1.43
CA PRO A 139 2.54 -4.51 -2.46
C PRO A 139 1.90 -5.82 -2.93
N VAL A 140 0.63 -5.77 -3.32
CA VAL A 140 -0.10 -6.93 -3.84
C VAL A 140 -0.50 -6.66 -5.29
N ALA A 141 -1.30 -5.62 -5.51
CA ALA A 141 -1.74 -5.25 -6.86
C ALA A 141 -2.29 -3.84 -6.93
N CYS A 142 -2.41 -3.30 -8.14
CA CYS A 142 -3.16 -2.09 -8.43
C CYS A 142 -3.99 -2.29 -9.72
N CYS A 143 -5.09 -1.55 -9.83
CA CYS A 143 -5.95 -1.58 -11.00
C CYS A 143 -6.23 -0.17 -11.50
N VAL A 144 -6.32 -0.03 -12.82
CA VAL A 144 -6.75 1.18 -13.51
C VAL A 144 -7.91 0.85 -14.44
N MET A 145 -9.07 1.48 -14.20
CA MET A 145 -10.27 1.38 -15.02
C MET A 145 -10.38 2.61 -15.92
N ARG A 146 -10.36 2.42 -17.24
CA ARG A 146 -10.40 3.50 -18.24
C ARG A 146 -11.83 3.84 -18.65
N TYR A 147 -12.12 5.13 -18.69
CA TYR A 147 -13.36 5.74 -19.14
C TYR A 147 -13.03 6.85 -20.14
N GLY A 148 -12.82 6.48 -21.41
CA GLY A 148 -12.41 7.39 -22.47
C GLY A 148 -11.09 8.12 -22.12
N PRO A 149 -11.09 9.46 -22.00
CA PRO A 149 -9.90 10.25 -21.65
C PRO A 149 -9.56 10.22 -20.15
N THR A 150 -10.33 9.51 -19.34
CA THR A 150 -10.16 9.46 -17.89
C THR A 150 -9.99 8.06 -17.33
N TYR A 151 -9.56 7.93 -16.08
CA TYR A 151 -9.46 6.65 -15.38
C TYR A 151 -9.79 6.74 -13.89
N GLU A 152 -10.24 5.64 -13.31
CA GLU A 152 -10.28 5.38 -11.87
C GLU A 152 -9.23 4.35 -11.49
N ALA A 153 -8.80 4.32 -10.23
CA ALA A 153 -7.78 3.37 -9.80
C ALA A 153 -7.94 2.94 -8.35
N ALA A 154 -7.32 1.83 -8.01
CA ALA A 154 -7.20 1.35 -6.63
C ALA A 154 -5.88 0.60 -6.43
N LEU A 155 -5.43 0.54 -5.18
CA LEU A 155 -4.21 -0.13 -4.74
C LEU A 155 -4.55 -1.14 -3.64
N ILE A 156 -3.89 -2.29 -3.66
CA ILE A 156 -3.94 -3.31 -2.63
C ILE A 156 -2.52 -3.55 -2.12
N THR A 157 -2.35 -3.49 -0.80
CA THR A 157 -1.11 -3.87 -0.10
C THR A 157 -1.44 -4.83 1.03
N VAL A 158 -0.45 -5.55 1.54
CA VAL A 158 -0.60 -6.30 2.79
C VAL A 158 -0.83 -5.35 3.95
N ARG A 159 -1.73 -5.72 4.85
CA ARG A 159 -1.98 -4.99 6.10
C ARG A 159 -0.85 -5.28 7.08
N ILE A 160 -0.30 -4.23 7.69
CA ILE A 160 0.63 -4.37 8.81
C ILE A 160 -0.23 -4.67 10.07
N PRO A 161 -0.17 -5.88 10.64
CA PRO A 161 -1.09 -6.30 11.70
C PRO A 161 -0.90 -5.47 12.98
N GLY A 162 -2.01 -5.02 13.57
CA GLY A 162 -1.99 -4.25 14.83
C GLY A 162 -1.33 -2.87 14.74
N ALA A 163 -0.88 -2.44 13.56
CA ALA A 163 -0.17 -1.18 13.44
C ALA A 163 -1.09 0.03 13.64
N GLN A 164 -0.58 1.03 14.35
CA GLN A 164 -1.25 2.29 14.65
C GLN A 164 -0.49 3.46 14.02
N ALA A 165 -1.20 4.51 13.65
CA ALA A 165 -0.55 5.73 13.19
C ALA A 165 0.26 6.37 14.32
N LEU A 166 1.48 6.84 14.03
CA LEU A 166 2.32 7.56 14.97
C LEU A 166 1.58 8.77 15.58
N ALA A 167 0.75 9.46 14.79
CA ALA A 167 -0.10 10.54 15.28
C ALA A 167 -1.06 10.11 16.40
N SER A 168 -1.60 8.89 16.34
CA SER A 168 -2.48 8.36 17.38
C SER A 168 -1.70 8.03 18.65
N LEU A 169 -0.54 7.37 18.52
CA LEU A 169 0.33 7.04 19.66
C LEU A 169 0.82 8.30 20.37
N LEU A 170 1.23 9.32 19.61
CA LEU A 170 1.63 10.61 20.13
C LEU A 170 0.51 11.32 20.90
N ALA A 171 -0.72 11.27 20.38
CA ALA A 171 -1.89 11.88 21.03
C ALA A 171 -2.28 11.14 22.32
N ALA A 172 -2.05 9.82 22.37
CA ALA A 172 -2.27 8.99 23.56
C ALA A 172 -1.12 9.06 24.58
N GLY A 173 0.01 9.69 24.24
CA GLY A 173 1.21 9.70 25.10
C GLY A 173 1.96 8.36 25.12
N GLU A 174 1.73 7.51 24.13
CA GLU A 174 2.28 6.14 24.03
C GLU A 174 3.56 6.07 23.18
N ALA A 175 4.06 7.20 22.70
CA ALA A 175 5.28 7.27 21.89
C ALA A 175 6.48 7.76 22.72
N ASP A 176 7.30 6.81 23.18
CA ASP A 176 8.52 7.09 23.94
C ASP A 176 9.67 7.63 23.08
N GLU A 177 10.73 8.12 23.73
CA GLU A 177 11.89 8.69 23.02
C GLU A 177 12.58 7.65 22.12
N ALA A 178 12.60 6.38 22.53
CA ALA A 178 13.22 5.31 21.77
C ALA A 178 12.50 5.05 20.45
N LEU A 179 11.16 4.98 20.46
CA LEU A 179 10.33 4.88 19.26
C LEU A 179 10.54 6.07 18.33
N LEU A 180 10.56 7.28 18.87
CA LEU A 180 10.78 8.49 18.08
C LEU A 180 12.16 8.50 17.40
N GLN A 181 13.20 8.02 18.08
CA GLN A 181 14.51 7.81 17.46
C GLN A 181 14.48 6.75 16.36
N ARG A 182 13.75 5.63 16.54
CA ARG A 182 13.55 4.63 15.47
C ARG A 182 12.84 5.23 14.25
N VAL A 183 11.84 6.07 14.45
CA VAL A 183 11.18 6.82 13.37
C VAL A 183 12.19 7.71 12.63
N GLY A 184 13.04 8.43 13.35
CA GLY A 184 14.13 9.21 12.77
C GLY A 184 15.08 8.39 11.90
N ALA A 185 15.54 7.25 12.41
CA ALA A 185 16.42 6.33 11.70
C ALA A 185 15.75 5.73 10.45
N MET A 186 14.46 5.39 10.53
CA MET A 186 13.67 4.96 9.37
C MET A 186 13.62 6.03 8.28
N ILE A 187 13.32 7.28 8.64
CA ILE A 187 13.26 8.39 7.68
C ILE A 187 14.63 8.60 7.01
N LYS A 188 15.73 8.47 7.78
CA LYS A 188 17.09 8.52 7.23
C LYS A 188 17.32 7.43 6.17
N ARG A 189 16.95 6.18 6.46
CA ARG A 189 17.07 5.06 5.52
C ARG A 189 16.31 5.33 4.22
N PHE A 190 15.08 5.86 4.29
CA PHE A 190 14.32 6.26 3.10
C PHE A 190 15.00 7.39 2.31
N HIS A 191 15.51 8.41 3.00
CA HIS A 191 16.22 9.51 2.36
C HIS A 191 17.54 9.07 1.71
N GLN A 192 18.25 8.10 2.30
CA GLN A 192 19.45 7.49 1.73
C GLN A 192 19.13 6.67 0.47
N ALA A 193 17.97 6.01 0.44
CA ALA A 193 17.44 5.37 -0.76
C ALA A 193 16.86 6.37 -1.79
N GLY A 194 16.86 7.68 -1.48
CA GLY A 194 16.40 8.73 -2.39
C GLY A 194 14.90 8.99 -2.40
N LEU A 195 14.12 8.44 -1.45
CA LEU A 195 12.66 8.60 -1.44
C LEU A 195 12.23 10.02 -1.03
N ASP A 196 11.72 10.81 -1.98
CA ASP A 196 11.00 12.05 -1.74
C ASP A 196 9.53 11.76 -1.41
N HIS A 197 9.25 11.57 -0.12
CA HIS A 197 7.90 11.35 0.38
C HIS A 197 7.10 12.67 0.49
N VAL A 198 6.45 13.05 -0.61
CA VAL A 198 5.83 14.38 -0.78
C VAL A 198 4.73 14.72 0.22
N ASP A 199 4.19 13.74 0.96
CA ASP A 199 3.27 13.96 2.08
C ASP A 199 3.73 13.37 3.42
N LEU A 200 5.04 13.40 3.72
CA LEU A 200 5.58 12.86 4.98
C LEU A 200 4.95 13.54 6.20
N ASN A 201 4.13 12.79 6.93
CA ASN A 201 3.38 13.30 8.07
C ASN A 201 3.11 12.16 9.08
N ALA A 202 2.85 12.49 10.35
CA ALA A 202 2.73 11.49 11.42
C ALA A 202 1.54 10.50 11.26
N ARG A 203 0.59 10.73 10.36
CA ARG A 203 -0.47 9.75 10.04
C ARG A 203 -0.03 8.72 9.00
N ASN A 204 0.94 9.07 8.17
CA ASN A 204 1.49 8.19 7.14
C ASN A 204 2.70 7.37 7.66
N ILE A 205 3.02 7.53 8.94
CA ILE A 205 3.97 6.66 9.66
C ILE A 205 3.12 5.75 10.54
N LEU A 206 3.17 4.45 10.28
CA LEU A 206 2.58 3.43 11.14
C LEU A 206 3.64 2.88 12.08
N VAL A 207 3.22 2.37 13.23
CA VAL A 207 4.06 1.68 14.20
C VAL A 207 3.36 0.38 14.55
N ASP A 208 4.04 -0.75 14.35
CA ASP A 208 3.49 -2.06 14.66
C ASP A 208 3.60 -2.39 16.17
N PRO A 209 3.00 -3.51 16.64
CA PRO A 209 3.06 -3.90 18.05
C PRO A 209 4.47 -4.17 18.60
N HIS A 210 5.47 -4.37 17.73
CA HIS A 210 6.87 -4.52 18.12
C HIS A 210 7.59 -3.18 18.23
N GLY A 211 6.91 -2.07 17.94
CA GLY A 211 7.47 -0.73 17.97
C GLY A 211 8.30 -0.41 16.73
N GLU A 212 8.18 -1.18 15.65
CA GLU A 212 8.87 -0.91 14.40
C GLU A 212 8.05 0.07 13.55
N PRO A 213 8.67 1.16 13.06
CA PRO A 213 7.99 2.14 12.23
C PRO A 213 7.96 1.71 10.76
N TRP A 214 6.85 2.03 10.09
CA TRP A 214 6.58 1.75 8.69
C TRP A 214 6.08 3.01 7.98
N LEU A 215 6.40 3.15 6.70
CA LEU A 215 5.94 4.27 5.87
C LEU A 215 4.88 3.80 4.88
N ILE A 216 3.75 4.50 4.84
CA ILE A 216 2.62 4.23 3.94
C ILE A 216 2.29 5.47 3.10
N ASP A 217 1.41 5.28 2.11
CA ASP A 217 0.93 6.34 1.22
C ASP A 217 2.01 6.97 0.35
N LEU A 218 2.44 6.21 -0.66
CA LEU A 218 3.47 6.60 -1.59
C LEU A 218 2.90 7.36 -2.81
N ASP A 219 1.64 7.84 -2.74
CA ASP A 219 1.01 8.57 -3.85
C ASP A 219 1.83 9.83 -4.17
N ARG A 220 2.22 9.96 -5.44
CA ARG A 220 3.08 11.04 -5.96
C ARG A 220 4.49 11.10 -5.38
N CYS A 221 4.93 10.09 -4.63
CA CYS A 221 6.32 9.95 -4.19
C CYS A 221 7.22 9.58 -5.38
N ARG A 222 8.52 9.85 -5.25
CA ARG A 222 9.50 9.60 -6.31
C ARG A 222 10.89 9.44 -5.73
N LEU A 223 11.75 8.70 -6.42
CA LEU A 223 13.18 8.64 -6.12
C LEU A 223 13.89 9.85 -6.71
N ARG A 224 14.81 10.44 -5.94
CA ARG A 224 15.55 11.64 -6.31
C ARG A 224 16.97 11.57 -5.76
N LEU A 225 17.90 12.17 -6.51
CA LEU A 225 19.22 12.49 -5.98
C LEU A 225 19.09 13.41 -4.75
N PRO A 226 20.02 13.34 -3.78
CA PRO A 226 19.97 14.18 -2.59
C PRO A 226 19.84 15.68 -2.88
N GLY A 227 19.08 16.40 -2.06
CA GLY A 227 18.91 17.85 -2.19
C GLY A 227 18.03 18.49 -1.11
N LYS A 228 17.42 19.63 -1.41
CA LYS A 228 16.57 20.36 -0.45
C LYS A 228 15.27 19.63 -0.09
N TRP A 229 14.90 18.59 -0.84
CA TRP A 229 13.64 17.87 -0.62
C TRP A 229 13.67 17.04 0.68
N GLN A 230 14.84 16.53 1.12
CA GLN A 230 14.95 15.87 2.42
C GLN A 230 14.53 16.80 3.56
N GLU A 231 15.00 18.04 3.53
CA GLU A 231 14.64 19.05 4.52
C GLU A 231 13.15 19.40 4.42
N HIS A 232 12.60 19.51 3.21
CA HIS A 232 11.17 19.73 3.02
C HIS A 232 10.29 18.61 3.60
N ASN A 233 10.73 17.35 3.50
CA ASN A 233 10.06 16.20 4.12
C ASN A 233 10.05 16.33 5.64
N VAL A 234 11.22 16.59 6.25
CA VAL A 234 11.34 16.80 7.71
C VAL A 234 10.48 17.99 8.16
N ASN A 235 10.52 19.11 7.42
CA ASN A 235 9.71 20.28 7.71
C ASN A 235 8.19 20.00 7.60
N ARG A 236 7.77 19.13 6.69
CA ARG A 236 6.37 18.69 6.59
C ARG A 236 5.97 17.85 7.80
N LEU A 237 6.82 16.91 8.21
CA LEU A 237 6.59 16.12 9.42
C LEU A 237 6.49 17.05 10.65
N ALA A 238 7.40 18.01 10.80
CA ALA A 238 7.37 18.99 11.88
C ALA A 238 6.06 19.79 11.92
N ARG A 239 5.55 20.24 10.77
CA ARG A 239 4.22 20.90 10.69
C ARG A 239 3.08 19.97 11.09
N SER A 240 3.14 18.69 10.71
CA SER A 240 2.15 17.70 11.10
C SER A 240 2.16 17.46 12.62
N LEU A 241 3.34 17.29 13.22
CA LEU A 241 3.50 17.16 14.67
C LEU A 241 2.94 18.37 15.42
N LYS A 242 3.22 19.59 14.94
CA LYS A 242 2.64 20.83 15.50
C LYS A 242 1.11 20.83 15.44
N LYS A 243 0.51 20.36 14.34
CA LYS A 243 -0.95 20.26 14.18
C LYS A 243 -1.60 19.31 15.18
N PHE A 244 -0.90 18.27 15.61
CA PHE A 244 -1.35 17.35 16.67
C PHE A 244 -0.89 17.76 18.07
N HIS A 245 -0.36 18.98 18.23
CA HIS A 245 0.21 19.47 19.50
C HIS A 245 1.39 18.62 20.05
N CYS A 246 2.00 17.78 19.21
CA CYS A 246 3.07 16.84 19.57
C CYS A 246 4.46 17.32 19.10
N HIS A 247 4.69 18.64 19.12
CA HIS A 247 5.94 19.25 18.67
C HIS A 247 7.16 18.84 19.51
N TYR A 248 6.96 18.40 20.75
CA TYR A 248 7.98 17.84 21.63
C TYR A 248 8.67 16.58 21.06
N ALA A 249 8.04 15.90 20.10
CA ALA A 249 8.57 14.67 19.51
C ALA A 249 9.70 14.92 18.50
N LEU A 250 9.75 16.12 17.90
CA LEU A 250 10.66 16.42 16.81
C LEU A 250 12.15 16.29 17.20
N PRO A 251 12.62 16.80 18.36
CA PRO A 251 14.02 16.63 18.76
C PRO A 251 14.47 15.17 18.84
N ALA A 252 13.63 14.26 19.36
CA ALA A 252 13.94 12.84 19.44
C ALA A 252 14.00 12.17 18.05
N ILE A 253 13.08 12.55 17.16
CA ILE A 253 13.12 12.10 15.75
C ILE A 253 14.39 12.59 15.06
N LEU A 254 14.77 13.86 15.23
CA LEU A 254 15.99 14.41 14.63
C LEU A 254 17.25 13.74 15.19
N LYS A 255 17.29 13.44 16.49
CA LYS A 255 18.36 12.67 17.12
C LYS A 255 18.52 11.29 16.48
N GLY A 256 17.40 10.59 16.22
CA GLY A 256 17.41 9.32 15.50
C GLY A 256 17.84 9.45 14.03
N TYR A 257 17.43 10.54 13.36
CA TYR A 257 17.80 10.83 11.98
C TYR A 257 19.30 11.16 11.80
N SER A 258 19.93 11.73 12.82
CA SER A 258 21.36 12.08 12.78
C SER A 258 22.30 10.90 13.06
N ARG A 259 21.82 9.82 13.70
CA ARG A 259 22.59 8.58 13.93
C ARG A 259 22.74 7.81 12.63
#